data_AF-X0LAE2-F1
#
_entry.id   AF-X0LAE2-F1
#
_cell.length_a   1.000
_cell.length_b   1.000
_cell.length_c   1.000
_cell.angle_alpha   90.00
_cell.angle_beta   90.00
_cell.angle_gamma   90.00
#
_symmetry.space_group_name_H-M   'P 1'
#
loop_
_entity.id
_entity.type
_entity.pdbx_description
1 polymer ?
#
loop_
_entity_poly.entity_id
_entity_poly.type
_entity_poly.pdbx_seq_one_letter_code
_entity_poly.pdbx_strand_id
1 'polypeptide(L)'
;MTQTTSQHTGQRFEKGNYHALENSAVLAYGLHDVTTKDVQKACDVATETYAREILNWPNGRLDNPNIFKTEKHDKELKSLDDCIQLFVDRLNNVFEASPPKDLPIYPHAFVVITENWSQNNANSTLVLEHKPKDRWMIQHCLVPIHVELGLAVESLRFGDVAEADMLNQFSN
;
A
#
# COMPACT_ATOMS: atom_id res chain seq x y z
N MET A 1 18.58 1.32 8.78
CA MET A 1 18.79 2.00 7.49
C MET A 1 19.52 1.04 6.57
N THR A 2 18.81 0.44 5.63
CA THR A 2 19.41 -0.37 4.58
C THR A 2 18.82 0.15 3.27
N GLN A 3 19.59 1.03 2.63
CA GLN A 3 19.30 1.55 1.30
C GLN A 3 19.85 0.57 0.28
N THR A 4 18.99 -0.22 -0.35
CA THR A 4 19.39 -1.08 -1.46
C THR A 4 18.73 -0.53 -2.73
N THR A 5 19.45 0.33 -3.46
CA THR A 5 19.03 0.79 -4.80
C THR A 5 19.93 0.15 -5.83
N SER A 6 19.42 -0.82 -6.60
CA SER A 6 20.07 -1.25 -7.84
C SER A 6 19.69 -0.26 -8.95
N GLN A 7 20.67 0.22 -9.72
CA GLN A 7 20.46 1.20 -10.81
C GLN A 7 19.50 0.71 -11.91
N HIS A 8 19.25 -0.60 -12.01
CA HIS A 8 18.39 -1.19 -13.03
C HIS A 8 16.89 -0.95 -12.81
N THR A 9 16.47 -0.74 -11.56
CA THR A 9 15.05 -0.53 -11.27
C THR A 9 14.59 0.84 -11.82
N GLY A 10 15.44 1.87 -11.73
CA GLY A 10 15.02 3.25 -11.97
C GLY A 10 14.63 3.64 -13.40
N GLN A 11 15.08 2.92 -14.43
CA GLN A 11 14.75 3.21 -15.84
C GLN A 11 13.36 2.71 -16.26
N ARG A 12 12.71 1.82 -15.48
CA ARG A 12 11.49 1.12 -15.89
C ARG A 12 10.18 1.85 -15.52
N PHE A 13 10.27 2.95 -14.76
CA PHE A 13 9.12 3.58 -14.09
C PHE A 13 8.70 4.95 -14.66
N GLU A 14 9.20 5.38 -15.83
CA GLU A 14 8.99 6.75 -16.36
C GLU A 14 7.63 7.03 -17.02
N LYS A 15 6.53 6.39 -16.60
CA LYS A 15 5.20 6.69 -17.15
C LYS A 15 4.12 6.70 -16.07
N GLY A 16 3.86 7.88 -15.51
CA GLY A 16 2.70 8.15 -14.66
C GLY A 16 2.45 9.66 -14.57
N ASN A 17 1.18 10.08 -14.58
CA ASN A 17 0.82 11.43 -14.17
C ASN A 17 1.27 11.61 -12.71
N TYR A 18 2.04 12.66 -12.45
CA TYR A 18 3.04 12.75 -11.39
C TYR A 18 2.59 12.61 -9.91
N HIS A 19 1.32 12.31 -9.58
CA HIS A 19 0.81 12.61 -8.21
C HIS A 19 -0.33 11.75 -7.62
N ALA A 20 -0.77 10.65 -8.21
CA ALA A 20 -1.96 9.92 -7.70
C ALA A 20 -1.66 8.44 -7.48
N LEU A 21 -1.99 7.83 -6.34
CA LEU A 21 -1.84 6.38 -6.19
C LEU A 21 -2.67 5.63 -7.24
N GLU A 22 -2.21 4.45 -7.68
CA GLU A 22 -2.97 3.60 -8.60
C GLU A 22 -4.46 3.50 -8.21
N ASN A 23 -5.36 3.76 -9.16
CA ASN A 23 -6.81 3.68 -8.96
C ASN A 23 -7.32 2.22 -8.86
N SER A 24 -6.45 1.32 -8.43
CA SER A 24 -6.75 -0.07 -8.12
C SER A 24 -6.58 -0.31 -6.62
N ALA A 25 -7.04 -1.47 -6.16
CA ALA A 25 -6.95 -1.82 -4.75
C ALA A 25 -5.48 -2.03 -4.34
N VAL A 26 -5.09 -1.37 -3.25
CA VAL A 26 -3.75 -1.48 -2.66
C VAL A 26 -3.54 -2.88 -2.11
N LEU A 27 -2.40 -3.48 -2.44
CA LEU A 27 -2.11 -4.84 -2.03
C LEU A 27 -1.83 -4.90 -0.54
N ALA A 28 -2.39 -5.91 0.13
CA ALA A 28 -2.18 -6.14 1.55
C ALA A 28 -1.53 -7.51 1.78
N TYR A 29 -0.42 -7.52 2.51
CA TYR A 29 0.34 -8.72 2.87
C TYR A 29 0.31 -8.95 4.38
N GLY A 30 0.29 -10.22 4.79
CA GLY A 30 0.51 -10.64 6.17
C GLY A 30 1.98 -10.95 6.39
N LEU A 31 2.52 -10.49 7.52
CA LEU A 31 3.89 -10.79 7.96
C LEU A 31 3.87 -11.83 9.08
N HIS A 32 4.85 -12.72 9.11
CA HIS A 32 4.97 -13.81 10.09
C HIS A 32 3.72 -14.72 10.09
N ASP A 33 3.16 -15.01 11.27
CA ASP A 33 2.01 -15.89 11.46
C ASP A 33 0.65 -15.26 11.09
N VAL A 34 0.64 -14.07 10.46
CA VAL A 34 -0.58 -13.40 10.03
C VAL A 34 -1.18 -14.10 8.82
N THR A 35 -2.36 -14.70 9.01
CA THR A 35 -3.04 -15.42 7.91
C THR A 35 -3.70 -14.45 6.93
N THR A 36 -3.97 -14.91 5.69
CA THR A 36 -4.77 -14.16 4.72
C THR A 36 -6.13 -13.71 5.29
N LYS A 37 -6.73 -14.48 6.19
CA LYS A 37 -8.01 -14.11 6.83
C LYS A 37 -7.82 -12.95 7.81
N ASP A 38 -6.68 -12.89 8.49
CA ASP A 38 -6.36 -11.81 9.42
C ASP A 38 -6.05 -10.52 8.66
N VAL A 39 -5.30 -10.61 7.56
CA VAL A 39 -5.08 -9.47 6.64
C VAL A 39 -6.41 -8.93 6.13
N GLN A 40 -7.31 -9.82 5.67
CA GLN A 40 -8.62 -9.41 5.18
C GLN A 40 -9.42 -8.68 6.25
N LYS A 41 -9.46 -9.21 7.48
CA LYS A 41 -10.16 -8.57 8.59
C LYS A 41 -9.59 -7.18 8.92
N ALA A 42 -8.26 -7.04 8.93
CA ALA A 42 -7.62 -5.75 9.17
C ALA A 42 -7.99 -4.74 8.07
N CYS A 43 -8.01 -5.17 6.81
CA CYS A 43 -8.43 -4.35 5.67
C CYS A 43 -9.92 -3.99 5.73
N ASP A 44 -10.78 -4.93 6.13
CA ASP A 44 -12.22 -4.70 6.30
C ASP A 44 -12.46 -3.65 7.39
N VAL A 45 -11.77 -3.75 8.53
CA VAL A 45 -11.84 -2.74 9.61
C VAL A 45 -11.45 -1.36 9.10
N ALA A 46 -10.32 -1.23 8.41
CA ALA A 46 -9.88 0.05 7.86
C ALA A 46 -10.87 0.62 6.83
N THR A 47 -11.43 -0.24 5.98
CA THR A 47 -12.40 0.16 4.95
C THR A 47 -13.73 0.59 5.55
N GLU A 48 -14.28 -0.19 6.49
CA GLU A 48 -15.57 0.09 7.13
C GLU A 48 -15.51 1.35 7.99
N THR A 49 -14.43 1.54 8.75
CA THR A 49 -14.23 2.73 9.58
C THR A 49 -14.08 3.98 8.71
N TYR A 50 -13.29 3.92 7.63
CA TYR A 50 -13.22 4.98 6.62
C TYR A 50 -14.59 5.30 6.00
N ALA A 51 -15.30 4.29 5.51
CA ALA A 51 -16.60 4.48 4.88
C ALA A 51 -17.60 5.13 5.87
N ARG A 52 -17.64 4.66 7.11
CA ARG A 52 -18.55 5.17 8.14
C ARG A 52 -18.21 6.60 8.54
N GLU A 53 -16.94 6.89 8.84
CA GLU A 53 -16.53 8.13 9.52
C GLU A 53 -16.18 9.25 8.55
N ILE A 54 -15.70 8.93 7.35
CA ILE A 54 -15.32 9.92 6.33
C ILE A 54 -16.41 10.07 5.28
N LEU A 55 -16.93 8.96 4.74
CA LEU A 55 -17.91 9.01 3.66
C LEU A 55 -19.37 9.12 4.14
N ASN A 56 -19.60 9.09 5.46
CA ASN A 56 -20.95 9.00 6.05
C ASN A 56 -21.77 7.86 5.44
N TRP A 57 -21.13 6.72 5.19
CA TRP A 57 -21.71 5.63 4.44
C TRP A 57 -22.97 5.06 5.14
N PRO A 58 -24.11 5.00 4.43
CA PRO A 58 -25.38 4.58 5.02
C PRO A 58 -25.45 3.04 5.10
N ASN A 59 -24.89 2.47 6.17
CA ASN A 59 -25.07 1.10 6.66
C ASN A 59 -25.47 0.06 5.58
N GLY A 60 -24.61 -0.17 4.57
CA GLY A 60 -24.74 -1.30 3.64
C GLY A 60 -25.70 -1.12 2.45
N ARG A 61 -26.14 0.11 2.11
CA ARG A 61 -26.94 0.34 0.88
C ARG A 61 -26.12 0.50 -0.40
N LEU A 62 -24.83 0.80 -0.27
CA LEU A 62 -23.90 0.93 -1.37
C LEU A 62 -22.81 -0.13 -1.20
N ASP A 63 -22.07 -0.43 -2.26
CA ASP A 63 -20.90 -1.30 -2.14
C ASP A 63 -19.84 -0.63 -1.27
N ASN A 64 -19.10 -1.44 -0.49
CA ASN A 64 -17.98 -0.95 0.32
C ASN A 64 -16.84 -0.47 -0.62
N PRO A 65 -16.11 0.61 -0.30
CA PRO A 65 -14.99 1.05 -1.13
C PRO A 65 -13.97 -0.07 -1.32
N ASN A 66 -13.52 -0.29 -2.56
CA ASN A 66 -12.51 -1.30 -2.87
C ASN A 66 -11.10 -0.71 -2.66
N ILE A 67 -10.74 -0.47 -1.40
CA ILE A 67 -9.46 0.18 -1.04
C ILE A 67 -8.31 -0.81 -1.08
N PHE A 68 -8.51 -2.01 -0.51
CA PHE A 68 -7.46 -3.01 -0.32
C PHE A 68 -7.77 -4.33 -1.00
N LYS A 69 -6.71 -5.00 -1.47
CA LYS A 69 -6.77 -6.36 -1.98
C LYS A 69 -5.78 -7.22 -1.20
N THR A 70 -6.33 -8.15 -0.42
CA THR A 70 -5.51 -9.16 0.28
C THR A 70 -4.83 -10.07 -0.72
N GLU A 71 -3.50 -10.15 -0.64
CA GLU A 71 -2.72 -11.05 -1.48
C GLU A 71 -2.45 -12.38 -0.78
N LYS A 72 -2.55 -13.45 -1.57
CA LYS A 72 -2.21 -14.80 -1.15
C LYS A 72 -0.81 -15.13 -1.63
N HIS A 73 -0.02 -15.75 -0.77
CA HIS A 73 1.33 -16.20 -1.09
C HIS A 73 1.53 -17.61 -0.56
N ASP A 74 2.28 -18.43 -1.29
CA ASP A 74 2.53 -19.83 -0.94
C ASP A 74 3.59 -19.98 0.17
N LYS A 75 4.38 -18.93 0.42
CA LYS A 75 5.48 -18.92 1.39
C LYS A 75 5.25 -17.81 2.40
N GLU A 76 5.40 -18.15 3.68
CA GLU A 76 5.43 -17.19 4.78
C GLU A 76 6.42 -16.05 4.51
N LEU A 77 5.96 -14.81 4.64
CA LEU A 77 6.79 -13.61 4.56
C LEU A 77 7.38 -13.32 5.94
N LYS A 78 8.71 -13.35 6.07
CA LYS A 78 9.39 -13.27 7.37
C LYS A 78 9.88 -11.88 7.72
N SER A 79 9.97 -11.00 6.73
CA SER A 79 10.46 -9.64 6.90
C SER A 79 9.76 -8.66 5.96
N LEU A 80 9.83 -7.38 6.29
CA LEU A 80 9.39 -6.31 5.40
C LEU A 80 10.14 -6.36 4.05
N ASP A 81 11.43 -6.73 4.07
CA ASP A 81 12.23 -6.87 2.86
C ASP A 81 11.69 -7.98 1.93
N ASP A 82 11.15 -9.07 2.48
CA ASP A 82 10.50 -10.11 1.68
C ASP A 82 9.23 -9.57 0.99
N CYS A 83 8.44 -8.75 1.70
CA CYS A 83 7.26 -8.09 1.13
C CYS A 83 7.66 -7.10 0.03
N ILE A 84 8.71 -6.31 0.26
CA ILE A 84 9.24 -5.35 -0.72
C ILE A 84 9.73 -6.10 -1.96
N GLN A 85 10.48 -7.18 -1.81
CA GLN A 85 10.97 -7.96 -2.94
C GLN A 85 9.82 -8.54 -3.76
N LEU A 86 8.81 -9.12 -3.10
CA LEU A 86 7.61 -9.65 -3.78
C LEU A 86 6.88 -8.56 -4.56
N PHE A 87 6.77 -7.37 -3.98
CA PHE A 87 6.16 -6.21 -4.63
C PHE A 87 6.97 -5.73 -5.85
N VAL A 88 8.29 -5.59 -5.72
CA VAL A 88 9.20 -5.23 -6.81
C VAL A 88 9.16 -6.26 -7.94
N ASP A 89 9.16 -7.56 -7.61
CA ASP A 89 9.05 -8.63 -8.60
C ASP A 89 7.72 -8.57 -9.35
N ARG A 90 6.63 -8.28 -8.65
CA ARG A 90 5.32 -8.07 -9.27
C ARG A 90 5.32 -6.89 -10.22
N LEU A 91 5.88 -5.75 -9.79
CA LEU A 91 6.00 -4.57 -10.65
C LEU A 91 6.83 -4.90 -11.90
N ASN A 92 7.99 -5.55 -11.73
CA ASN A 92 8.83 -6.02 -12.84
C ASN A 92 8.05 -6.91 -13.81
N ASN A 93 7.30 -7.89 -13.31
CA ASN A 93 6.48 -8.78 -14.15
C ASN A 93 5.40 -8.02 -14.93
N VAL A 94 4.83 -6.96 -14.34
CA VAL A 94 3.86 -6.10 -15.04
C VAL A 94 4.55 -5.30 -16.15
N PHE A 95 5.76 -4.79 -15.90
CA PHE A 95 6.55 -4.05 -16.90
C PHE A 95 7.10 -4.92 -18.03
N GLU A 96 7.50 -6.17 -17.72
CA GLU A 96 8.09 -7.11 -18.69
C GLU A 96 7.02 -7.87 -19.52
N ALA A 97 5.74 -7.72 -19.19
CA ALA A 97 4.65 -8.33 -19.95
C ALA A 97 4.60 -7.82 -21.40
N SER A 98 4.18 -8.69 -22.35
CA SER A 98 3.96 -8.32 -23.75
C SER A 98 2.49 -8.56 -24.17
N PRO A 99 1.76 -7.52 -24.63
CA PRO A 99 2.18 -6.12 -24.67
C PRO A 99 2.40 -5.56 -23.25
N PRO A 100 3.25 -4.53 -23.08
CA PRO A 100 3.41 -3.86 -21.79
C PRO A 100 2.04 -3.42 -21.30
N LYS A 101 1.67 -3.82 -20.08
CA LYS A 101 0.48 -3.25 -19.45
C LYS A 101 0.86 -1.82 -19.08
N ASP A 102 0.12 -0.85 -19.59
CA ASP A 102 0.21 0.50 -19.05
C ASP A 102 -0.11 0.39 -17.55
N LEU A 103 0.88 0.66 -16.69
CA LEU A 103 0.58 0.98 -15.30
C LEU A 103 -0.03 2.37 -15.34
N PRO A 104 -1.33 2.51 -15.06
CA PRO A 104 -1.99 3.74 -15.42
C PRO A 104 -1.53 4.93 -14.55
N ILE A 105 -0.90 4.69 -13.37
CA ILE A 105 -0.87 5.68 -12.30
C ILE A 105 0.31 5.43 -11.29
N TYR A 106 0.93 6.52 -10.79
CA TYR A 106 2.06 6.63 -9.85
C TYR A 106 1.69 7.57 -8.68
N PRO A 107 2.04 7.31 -7.41
CA PRO A 107 2.96 6.28 -6.88
C PRO A 107 2.36 4.87 -6.82
N HIS A 108 3.18 3.89 -6.44
CA HIS A 108 2.70 2.55 -6.06
C HIS A 108 2.83 2.34 -4.55
N ALA A 109 1.88 1.60 -3.99
CA ALA A 109 1.86 1.30 -2.57
C ALA A 109 1.42 -0.13 -2.30
N PHE A 110 1.82 -0.63 -1.14
CA PHE A 110 1.24 -1.81 -0.51
C PHE A 110 1.24 -1.63 1.02
N VAL A 111 0.42 -2.43 1.69
CA VAL A 111 0.33 -2.45 3.15
C VAL A 111 0.79 -3.80 3.70
N VAL A 112 1.42 -3.77 4.86
CA VAL A 112 1.83 -4.97 5.60
C VAL A 112 1.12 -4.97 6.95
N ILE A 113 0.47 -6.10 7.24
CA ILE A 113 -0.24 -6.36 8.49
C ILE A 113 0.61 -7.32 9.34
N THR A 114 0.83 -6.96 10.60
CA THR A 114 1.63 -7.71 11.57
C THR A 114 0.75 -8.39 12.63
N GLU A 115 1.33 -9.30 13.41
CA GLU A 115 0.64 -10.16 14.38
C GLU A 115 -0.22 -9.41 15.42
N ASN A 116 0.13 -8.15 15.71
CA ASN A 116 -0.57 -7.29 16.65
C ASN A 116 -1.78 -6.55 16.06
N TRP A 117 -2.21 -6.87 14.83
CA TRP A 117 -3.28 -6.14 14.12
C TRP A 117 -4.61 -6.03 14.89
N SER A 118 -4.89 -6.98 15.78
CA SER A 118 -6.14 -7.05 16.56
C SER A 118 -6.09 -6.28 17.88
N GLN A 119 -4.93 -5.73 18.25
CA GLN A 119 -4.77 -4.94 19.46
C GLN A 119 -5.35 -3.53 19.27
N ASN A 120 -5.77 -2.91 20.38
CA ASN A 120 -6.14 -1.49 20.34
C ASN A 120 -4.93 -0.66 19.89
N ASN A 121 -5.14 0.27 18.96
CA ASN A 121 -4.10 1.09 18.34
C ASN A 121 -3.07 0.28 17.52
N ALA A 122 -3.48 -0.86 16.96
CA ALA A 122 -2.63 -1.58 16.03
C ALA A 122 -2.29 -0.73 14.80
N ASN A 123 -1.05 -0.84 14.34
CA ASN A 123 -0.57 -0.16 13.14
C ASN A 123 -0.32 -1.18 12.03
N SER A 124 -0.54 -0.73 10.80
CA SER A 124 -0.03 -1.37 9.60
C SER A 124 1.23 -0.63 9.12
N THR A 125 2.06 -1.31 8.35
CA THR A 125 3.13 -0.64 7.61
C THR A 125 2.61 -0.27 6.22
N LEU A 126 2.47 1.02 5.92
CA LEU A 126 2.22 1.49 4.57
C LEU A 126 3.56 1.71 3.88
N VAL A 127 3.81 0.98 2.79
CA VAL A 127 5.02 1.09 1.97
C VAL A 127 4.69 1.84 0.69
N LEU A 128 5.50 2.85 0.39
CA LEU A 128 5.36 3.72 -0.78
C LEU A 128 6.63 3.61 -1.63
N GLU A 129 6.45 3.33 -2.91
CA GLU A 129 7.46 3.53 -3.93
C GLU A 129 7.22 4.88 -4.60
N HIS A 130 8.20 5.78 -4.46
CA HIS A 130 8.11 7.16 -4.96
C HIS A 130 9.47 7.67 -5.46
N LYS A 131 9.47 8.78 -6.21
CA LYS A 131 10.66 9.32 -6.91
C LYS A 131 10.99 10.76 -6.47
N PRO A 132 11.45 11.00 -5.23
CA PRO A 132 11.83 12.34 -4.81
C PRO A 132 13.13 12.75 -5.51
N LYS A 133 13.15 13.95 -6.08
CA LYS A 133 14.34 14.53 -6.75
C LYS A 133 14.97 13.59 -7.78
N ASP A 134 14.13 12.92 -8.57
CA ASP A 134 14.51 12.00 -9.65
C ASP A 134 15.22 10.70 -9.26
N ARG A 135 15.22 10.32 -7.98
CA ARG A 135 15.73 9.03 -7.53
C ARG A 135 14.61 8.15 -6.99
N TRP A 136 14.48 6.94 -7.51
CA TRP A 136 13.51 5.96 -6.98
C TRP A 136 13.89 5.51 -5.59
N MET A 137 12.91 5.54 -4.69
CA MET A 137 13.05 5.11 -3.31
C MET A 137 11.80 4.34 -2.88
N ILE A 138 12.02 3.33 -2.05
CA ILE A 138 10.96 2.66 -1.31
C ILE A 138 11.12 3.10 0.14
N GLN A 139 10.05 3.68 0.69
CA GLN A 139 9.97 4.11 2.07
C GLN A 139 8.68 3.61 2.70
N HIS A 140 8.61 3.65 4.02
CA HIS A 140 7.43 3.17 4.73
C HIS A 140 7.15 4.01 5.97
N CYS A 141 5.90 3.95 6.42
CA CYS A 141 5.45 4.58 7.65
C CYS A 141 4.42 3.68 8.37
N LEU A 142 4.17 3.95 9.65
CA LEU A 142 3.21 3.19 10.45
C LEU A 142 1.87 3.93 10.50
N VAL A 143 0.81 3.29 10.02
CA VAL A 143 -0.53 3.89 9.94
C VAL A 143 -1.51 3.06 10.77
N PRO A 144 -2.27 3.67 11.70
CA PRO A 144 -3.27 2.96 12.50
C PRO A 144 -4.29 2.19 11.65
N ILE A 145 -4.59 0.96 12.04
CA ILE A 145 -5.57 0.08 11.39
C ILE A 145 -6.97 0.48 11.87
N HIS A 146 -7.41 1.65 11.43
CA HIS A 146 -8.75 2.21 11.62
C HIS A 146 -9.02 3.17 10.43
N VAL A 147 -9.72 4.28 10.67
CA VAL A 147 -10.07 5.30 9.69
C VAL A 147 -8.83 5.87 8.97
N GLU A 148 -7.70 5.95 9.66
CA GLU A 148 -6.45 6.54 9.18
C GLU A 148 -5.88 5.78 7.99
N LEU A 149 -5.91 4.45 8.00
CA LEU A 149 -5.35 3.65 6.92
C LEU A 149 -6.14 3.80 5.62
N GLY A 150 -7.47 3.74 5.69
CA GLY A 150 -8.33 3.99 4.52
C GLY A 150 -8.18 5.43 4.02
N LEU A 151 -8.16 6.40 4.95
CA LEU A 151 -7.99 7.81 4.61
C LEU A 151 -6.64 8.09 3.96
N ALA A 152 -5.55 7.49 4.45
CA ALA A 152 -4.21 7.68 3.91
C ALA A 152 -4.13 7.20 2.46
N VAL A 153 -4.65 6.01 2.18
CA VAL A 153 -4.66 5.43 0.82
C VAL A 153 -5.50 6.27 -0.13
N GLU A 154 -6.73 6.64 0.25
CA GLU A 154 -7.58 7.45 -0.62
C GLU A 154 -7.03 8.86 -0.83
N SER A 155 -6.44 9.49 0.21
CA SER A 155 -5.80 10.81 0.07
C SER A 155 -4.63 10.78 -0.93
N LEU A 156 -3.82 9.72 -0.90
CA LEU A 156 -2.77 9.50 -1.91
C LEU A 156 -3.38 9.24 -3.30
N ARG A 157 -4.48 8.50 -3.38
CA ARG A 157 -5.17 8.18 -4.65
C ARG A 157 -5.77 9.42 -5.31
N PHE A 158 -6.38 10.32 -4.55
CA PHE A 158 -6.97 11.55 -5.09
C PHE A 158 -5.97 12.70 -5.21
N GLY A 159 -4.73 12.53 -4.73
CA GLY A 159 -3.69 13.56 -4.76
C GLY A 159 -3.90 14.67 -3.74
N ASP A 160 -4.70 14.41 -2.69
CA ASP A 160 -4.94 15.34 -1.57
C ASP A 160 -3.68 15.51 -0.70
N VAL A 161 -2.84 14.46 -0.64
CA VAL A 161 -1.59 14.41 0.12
C VAL A 161 -0.50 13.81 -0.76
N ALA A 162 0.69 14.41 -0.75
CA ALA A 162 1.87 13.85 -1.41
C ALA A 162 2.54 12.76 -0.54
N GLU A 163 3.27 11.85 -1.18
CA GLU A 163 3.95 10.73 -0.52
C GLU A 163 4.92 11.19 0.56
N ALA A 164 5.66 12.27 0.30
CA ALA A 164 6.58 12.85 1.26
C ALA A 164 5.86 13.38 2.51
N ASP A 165 4.69 13.99 2.33
CA ASP A 165 3.87 14.50 3.44
C ASP A 165 3.28 13.33 4.24
N MET A 166 2.81 12.28 3.55
CA MET A 166 2.34 11.04 4.18
C MET A 166 3.42 10.38 5.03
N LEU A 167 4.63 10.23 4.46
CA LEU A 167 5.77 9.68 5.19
C LEU A 167 6.09 10.55 6.41
N ASN A 168 6.14 11.87 6.28
CA ASN A 168 6.44 12.78 7.39
C ASN A 168 5.38 12.73 8.50
N GLN A 169 4.10 12.62 8.14
CA GLN A 169 2.99 12.57 9.09
C GLN A 169 3.10 11.37 10.05
N PHE A 170 3.60 10.24 9.55
CA PHE A 170 3.62 8.95 10.24
C PHE A 170 5.05 8.44 10.54
N SER A 171 6.06 9.30 10.47
CA SER A 171 7.48 8.96 10.75
C SER A 171 7.89 9.04 12.22
N ASN A 172 6.95 9.22 13.16
CA ASN A 172 7.23 9.31 14.61
C ASN A 172 7.03 7.97 15.34
#